data_AF-A0A812WUJ1-F1
#
_entry.id   AF-A0A812WUJ1-F1
#
_cell.length_a   1.000
_cell.length_b   1.000
_cell.length_c   1.000
_cell.angle_alpha   90.00
_cell.angle_beta   90.00
_cell.angle_gamma   90.00
#
_symmetry.space_group_name_H-M   'P 1'
#
loop_
_entity.id
_entity.type
_entity.pdbx_description
1 polymer ?
#
loop_
_entity_poly.entity_id
_entity_poly.type
_entity_poly.pdbx_seq_one_letter_code
_entity_poly.pdbx_strand_id
1 'polypeptide(L)'
;MSSVATRKAPNAFNFLRQITVLERCKSVEDWSKSAAIAKAYQLGKLEAAAVSNLKTKVSIKVLERVTECVRVRGLRYLISHEALAKDILNQGFTSGRDKLDAWAVPLTNCSDDALVMLFWDRLCADHDKQPRELRKPVGFRDACSLHAATGAFLHFVAQLQKNISEADFKKEESNLKIQFMSGCLDPELVSAVENSVPPGDLKSVGLLRDIVNNVQHRATLEAEARSDELARKVAEATAAQISAQLLADIETLKSRIPDPAALARQAALDVKYVRDRLVMCTCDFTVYPSNSKMVTSVQEQLCTALNMSADHFGHIQLPQNQAQTQQSVAIKHRRSLEDGLLSRSMDLSRHVTMLFKKENVRASDKRPGTQACYAVFSAHKKVAQSAWSTSEPLQTSFIPDLPLISVANMRGYDQDNRKGTECHQAIVEAYLDGLNLAENDKVVIFDLLPNRYAEFGLALCQRALEGKTPTALYFGVLRADQKDVQSEMFSMAYSHWDGSSLSPPMSRPVEAPSEESLTPLNLLTWSNGRPGWPTDVLSKFLPGSKEHEHISKIKHDFEVLCPAADVAPPAASSANPARAQGSPDFSVDGGKQPLDVTRLLDLQMIANDDFNEPRPYTS
;
A
#
# COMPACT_ATOMS: atom_id res chain seq x y z
N MET A 1 -62.35 -88.46 31.55
CA MET A 1 -62.29 -87.02 31.86
C MET A 1 -61.49 -86.33 30.78
N SER A 2 -62.19 -85.79 29.79
CA SER A 2 -61.61 -85.09 28.64
C SER A 2 -60.94 -83.79 29.10
N SER A 3 -59.61 -83.72 28.95
CA SER A 3 -58.86 -82.47 28.99
C SER A 3 -59.45 -81.54 27.93
N VAL A 4 -60.29 -80.61 28.37
CA VAL A 4 -60.78 -79.52 27.54
C VAL A 4 -59.55 -78.76 27.12
N ALA A 5 -59.21 -78.80 25.83
CA ALA A 5 -58.18 -77.96 25.23
C ALA A 5 -58.44 -76.53 25.70
N THR A 6 -57.60 -76.03 26.62
CA THR A 6 -57.75 -74.72 27.23
C THR A 6 -57.59 -73.69 26.13
N ARG A 7 -58.73 -73.20 25.60
CA ARG A 7 -58.75 -72.11 24.64
C ARG A 7 -57.96 -70.97 25.27
N LYS A 8 -56.91 -70.51 24.58
CA LYS A 8 -56.12 -69.35 25.02
C LYS A 8 -57.10 -68.22 25.35
N ALA A 9 -56.91 -67.58 26.51
CA ALA A 9 -57.74 -66.46 26.92
C ALA A 9 -57.78 -65.42 25.78
N PRO A 10 -58.97 -65.06 25.28
CA PRO A 10 -59.11 -64.10 24.19
C PRO A 10 -58.53 -62.74 24.61
N ASN A 11 -57.82 -62.08 23.70
CA ASN A 11 -57.22 -60.77 23.94
C ASN A 11 -58.03 -59.65 23.26
N ALA A 12 -57.64 -58.38 23.46
CA ALA A 12 -58.36 -57.23 22.90
C ALA A 12 -58.55 -57.30 21.37
N PHE A 13 -57.60 -57.86 20.62
CA PHE A 13 -57.71 -58.01 19.16
C PHE A 13 -58.68 -59.12 18.75
N ASN A 14 -58.81 -60.17 19.57
CA ASN A 14 -59.84 -61.19 19.36
C ASN A 14 -61.23 -60.56 19.46
N PHE A 15 -61.46 -59.71 20.47
CA PHE A 15 -62.73 -59.01 20.66
C PHE A 15 -62.98 -57.92 19.61
N LEU A 16 -61.94 -57.17 19.23
CA LEU A 16 -62.05 -56.18 18.15
C LEU A 16 -62.49 -56.84 16.83
N ARG A 17 -61.95 -58.02 16.52
CA ARG A 17 -62.38 -58.81 15.36
C ARG A 17 -63.83 -59.27 15.49
N GLN A 18 -64.26 -59.75 16.65
CA GLN A 18 -65.65 -60.16 16.88
C GLN A 18 -66.62 -58.99 16.71
N ILE A 19 -66.31 -57.82 17.28
CA ILE A 19 -67.09 -56.59 17.10
C ILE A 19 -67.17 -56.21 15.62
N THR A 20 -66.04 -56.23 14.91
CA THR A 20 -66.01 -55.92 13.46
C THR A 20 -66.90 -56.86 12.64
N VAL A 21 -67.02 -58.14 13.05
CA VAL A 21 -67.93 -59.10 12.42
C VAL A 21 -69.38 -58.81 12.77
N LEU A 22 -69.70 -58.50 14.03
CA LEU A 22 -71.06 -58.17 14.46
C LEU A 22 -71.61 -56.89 13.81
N GLU A 23 -70.76 -55.89 13.59
CA GLU A 23 -71.14 -54.67 12.88
C GLU A 23 -71.53 -54.94 11.43
N ARG A 24 -70.86 -55.89 10.77
CA ARG A 24 -71.26 -56.35 9.43
C ARG A 24 -72.61 -57.06 9.44
N CYS A 25 -73.00 -57.65 10.57
CA CYS A 25 -74.29 -58.28 10.79
C CYS A 25 -75.40 -57.31 11.25
N LYS A 26 -75.16 -55.98 11.22
CA LYS A 26 -76.12 -54.92 11.61
C LYS A 26 -76.58 -54.98 13.08
N SER A 27 -75.71 -55.32 14.03
CA SER A 27 -76.07 -55.10 15.45
C SER A 27 -76.13 -53.60 15.77
N VAL A 28 -77.13 -53.17 16.56
CA VAL A 28 -77.41 -51.76 16.89
C VAL A 28 -76.64 -51.29 18.13
N GLU A 29 -75.69 -52.08 18.62
CA GLU A 29 -74.97 -51.76 19.86
C GLU A 29 -73.89 -50.70 19.63
N ASP A 30 -73.84 -49.70 20.51
CA ASP A 30 -72.83 -48.63 20.50
C ASP A 30 -71.49 -49.16 21.04
N TRP A 31 -70.72 -49.78 20.15
CA TRP A 31 -69.38 -50.32 20.44
C TRP A 31 -68.31 -49.24 20.68
N SER A 32 -68.66 -47.95 20.71
CA SER A 32 -67.73 -46.87 21.07
C SER A 32 -67.53 -46.72 22.58
N LYS A 33 -68.40 -47.35 23.40
CA LYS A 33 -68.38 -47.25 24.86
C LYS A 33 -67.80 -48.52 25.48
N SER A 34 -66.71 -48.37 26.24
CA SER A 34 -66.07 -49.47 26.98
C SER A 34 -67.03 -50.21 27.92
N ALA A 35 -68.01 -49.53 28.52
CA ALA A 35 -69.01 -50.18 29.39
C ALA A 35 -69.95 -51.14 28.63
N ALA A 36 -70.33 -50.80 27.40
CA ALA A 36 -71.15 -51.67 26.55
C ALA A 36 -70.36 -52.92 26.15
N ILE A 37 -69.11 -52.74 25.74
CA ILE A 37 -68.19 -53.84 25.43
C ILE A 37 -67.97 -54.76 26.64
N ALA A 38 -67.72 -54.18 27.82
CA ALA A 38 -67.51 -54.94 29.06
C ALA A 38 -68.72 -55.81 29.40
N LYS A 39 -69.93 -55.25 29.28
CA LYS A 39 -71.18 -55.98 29.55
C LYS A 39 -71.43 -57.09 28.54
N ALA A 40 -71.25 -56.82 27.25
CA ALA A 40 -71.52 -57.78 26.18
C ALA A 40 -70.60 -59.01 26.22
N TYR A 41 -69.32 -58.80 26.56
CA TYR A 41 -68.29 -59.85 26.51
C TYR A 41 -67.76 -60.28 27.87
N GLN A 42 -68.32 -59.77 28.97
CA GLN A 42 -67.88 -60.02 30.35
C GLN A 42 -66.38 -59.71 30.57
N LEU A 43 -65.91 -58.61 29.99
CA LEU A 43 -64.50 -58.21 30.04
C LEU A 43 -64.18 -57.37 31.27
N GLY A 44 -62.91 -57.44 31.69
CA GLY A 44 -62.38 -56.50 32.67
C GLY A 44 -62.44 -55.06 32.15
N LYS A 45 -62.55 -54.09 33.07
CA LYS A 45 -62.62 -52.65 32.74
C LYS A 45 -61.52 -52.20 31.78
N LEU A 46 -60.27 -52.62 32.03
CA LEU A 46 -59.12 -52.27 31.20
C LEU A 46 -59.15 -52.96 29.84
N GLU A 47 -59.58 -54.22 29.76
CA GLU A 47 -59.68 -54.94 28.49
C GLU A 47 -60.74 -54.32 27.58
N ALA A 48 -61.91 -54.00 28.14
CA ALA A 48 -62.98 -53.34 27.39
C ALA A 48 -62.59 -51.93 26.94
N ALA A 49 -61.86 -51.17 27.77
CA ALA A 49 -61.32 -49.88 27.39
C ALA A 49 -60.27 -49.97 26.28
N ALA A 50 -59.36 -50.96 26.34
CA ALA A 50 -58.40 -51.21 25.27
C ALA A 50 -59.09 -51.52 23.93
N VAL A 51 -60.13 -52.37 23.92
CA VAL A 51 -60.92 -52.68 22.72
C VAL A 51 -61.59 -51.42 22.17
N SER A 52 -62.20 -50.63 23.05
CA SER A 52 -62.84 -49.35 22.69
C SER A 52 -61.85 -48.39 22.02
N ASN A 53 -60.68 -48.18 22.63
CA ASN A 53 -59.65 -47.27 22.12
C ASN A 53 -59.12 -47.72 20.75
N LEU A 54 -58.76 -49.01 20.61
CA LEU A 54 -58.30 -49.58 19.34
C LEU A 54 -59.32 -49.37 18.21
N LYS A 55 -60.61 -49.39 18.55
CA LYS A 55 -61.70 -49.22 17.58
C LYS A 55 -61.91 -47.76 17.18
N THR A 56 -61.90 -46.83 18.13
CA THR A 56 -62.43 -45.48 17.91
C THR A 56 -61.38 -44.37 17.86
N LYS A 57 -60.19 -44.59 18.44
CA LYS A 57 -59.20 -43.52 18.66
C LYS A 57 -57.83 -43.79 18.02
N VAL A 58 -57.58 -45.01 17.56
CA VAL A 58 -56.34 -45.39 16.86
C VAL A 58 -56.57 -45.28 15.36
N SER A 59 -55.62 -44.68 14.65
CA SER A 59 -55.69 -44.58 13.19
C SER A 59 -55.68 -45.97 12.54
N ILE A 60 -56.34 -46.10 11.38
CA ILE A 60 -56.45 -47.39 10.68
C ILE A 60 -55.07 -47.96 10.34
N LYS A 61 -54.12 -47.10 9.92
CA LYS A 61 -52.74 -47.50 9.59
C LYS A 61 -52.02 -48.11 10.79
N VAL A 62 -52.09 -47.45 11.95
CA VAL A 62 -51.50 -47.94 13.19
C VAL A 62 -52.18 -49.24 13.60
N LEU A 63 -53.52 -49.31 13.51
CA LEU A 63 -54.28 -50.50 13.87
C LEU A 63 -53.90 -51.72 13.01
N GLU A 64 -53.73 -51.55 11.69
CA GLU A 64 -53.28 -52.60 10.78
C GLU A 64 -51.88 -53.09 11.15
N ARG A 65 -50.93 -52.15 11.36
CA ARG A 65 -49.56 -52.48 11.75
C ARG A 65 -49.51 -53.23 13.09
N VAL A 66 -50.25 -52.75 14.08
CA VAL A 66 -50.38 -53.35 15.40
C VAL A 66 -50.99 -54.75 15.30
N THR A 67 -52.08 -54.91 14.54
CA THR A 67 -52.76 -56.19 14.34
C THR A 67 -51.82 -57.22 13.71
N GLU A 68 -51.03 -56.82 12.72
CA GLU A 68 -50.04 -57.70 12.08
C GLU A 68 -48.96 -58.14 13.07
N CYS A 69 -48.40 -57.20 13.86
CA CYS A 69 -47.39 -57.54 14.87
C CYS A 69 -47.95 -58.46 15.97
N VAL A 70 -49.18 -58.20 16.42
CA VAL A 70 -49.88 -59.02 17.42
C VAL A 70 -50.20 -60.42 16.87
N ARG A 71 -50.51 -60.55 15.58
CA ARG A 71 -50.73 -61.85 14.93
C ARG A 71 -49.48 -62.73 15.02
N VAL A 72 -48.30 -62.15 14.85
CA VAL A 72 -47.02 -62.87 14.89
C VAL A 72 -46.55 -63.14 16.32
N ARG A 73 -46.60 -62.13 17.20
CA ARG A 73 -45.96 -62.17 18.54
C ARG A 73 -46.91 -62.54 19.69
N GLY A 74 -48.20 -62.32 19.49
CA GLY A 74 -49.24 -62.43 20.52
C GLY A 74 -49.24 -61.23 21.47
N LEU A 75 -50.43 -60.70 21.78
CA LEU A 75 -50.56 -59.49 22.60
C LEU A 75 -49.93 -59.64 24.00
N ARG A 76 -50.12 -60.82 24.61
CA ARG A 76 -49.72 -61.12 26.00
C ARG A 76 -48.24 -60.88 26.28
N TYR A 77 -47.38 -60.93 25.26
CA TYR A 77 -45.94 -60.77 25.43
C TYR A 77 -45.44 -59.41 24.95
N LEU A 78 -46.28 -58.62 24.27
CA LEU A 78 -45.86 -57.39 23.61
C LEU A 78 -46.25 -56.15 24.43
N ILE A 79 -47.54 -55.95 24.68
CA ILE A 79 -48.05 -54.78 25.41
C ILE A 79 -49.23 -55.17 26.30
N SER A 80 -49.34 -54.57 27.48
CA SER A 80 -50.44 -54.83 28.39
C SER A 80 -51.75 -54.17 27.93
N HIS A 81 -52.89 -54.75 28.28
CA HIS A 81 -54.20 -54.10 28.08
C HIS A 81 -54.30 -52.78 28.83
N GLU A 82 -53.62 -52.63 29.97
CA GLU A 82 -53.56 -51.37 30.71
C GLU A 82 -52.97 -50.23 29.86
N ALA A 83 -51.87 -50.50 29.15
CA ALA A 83 -51.23 -49.49 28.32
C ALA A 83 -52.14 -49.06 27.15
N LEU A 84 -52.81 -50.02 26.50
CA LEU A 84 -53.79 -49.76 25.45
C LEU A 84 -55.03 -49.01 25.98
N ALA A 85 -55.49 -49.34 27.19
CA ALA A 85 -56.62 -48.67 27.84
C ALA A 85 -56.32 -47.22 28.22
N LYS A 86 -55.04 -46.88 28.45
CA LYS A 86 -54.57 -45.53 28.78
C LYS A 86 -54.11 -44.75 27.55
N ASP A 87 -54.72 -45.04 26.41
CA ASP A 87 -54.66 -44.23 25.20
C ASP A 87 -53.26 -44.15 24.53
N ILE A 88 -52.28 -44.99 24.89
CA ILE A 88 -50.88 -44.87 24.39
C ILE A 88 -50.73 -44.84 22.85
N LEU A 89 -51.66 -45.46 22.12
CA LEU A 89 -51.65 -45.52 20.65
C LEU A 89 -52.58 -44.49 19.99
N ASN A 90 -53.31 -43.71 20.77
CA ASN A 90 -54.33 -42.82 20.24
C ASN A 90 -53.70 -41.56 19.67
N GLN A 91 -54.35 -40.98 18.67
CA GLN A 91 -54.03 -39.63 18.22
C GLN A 91 -54.26 -38.63 19.38
N GLY A 92 -53.31 -37.71 19.59
CA GLY A 92 -53.35 -36.74 20.68
C GLY A 92 -52.85 -37.25 22.04
N PHE A 93 -52.50 -38.53 22.16
CA PHE A 93 -51.82 -39.01 23.36
C PHE A 93 -50.42 -38.40 23.46
N THR A 94 -50.04 -37.92 24.65
CA THR A 94 -48.69 -37.42 24.94
C THR A 94 -48.08 -38.09 26.15
N SER A 95 -46.80 -38.42 26.04
CA SER A 95 -45.94 -38.82 27.16
C SER A 95 -45.22 -37.63 27.82
N GLY A 96 -45.33 -36.42 27.25
CA GLY A 96 -44.80 -35.20 27.84
C GLY A 96 -45.71 -34.67 28.94
N ARG A 97 -45.73 -35.36 30.08
CA ARG A 97 -46.52 -35.02 31.27
C ARG A 97 -45.62 -34.81 32.48
N ASP A 98 -46.14 -34.18 33.51
CA ASP A 98 -45.46 -33.94 34.79
C ASP A 98 -44.16 -33.13 34.56
N LYS A 99 -43.00 -33.74 34.80
CA LYS A 99 -41.70 -33.10 34.58
C LYS A 99 -41.39 -32.84 33.11
N LEU A 100 -42.13 -33.48 32.19
CA LEU A 100 -41.92 -33.38 30.75
C LEU A 100 -42.97 -32.50 30.04
N ASP A 101 -43.74 -31.69 30.78
CA ASP A 101 -44.78 -30.83 30.21
C ASP A 101 -44.26 -29.90 29.11
N ALA A 102 -43.03 -29.40 29.24
CA ALA A 102 -42.37 -28.58 28.21
C ALA A 102 -42.21 -29.32 26.87
N TRP A 103 -42.17 -30.65 26.91
CA TRP A 103 -42.02 -31.53 25.75
C TRP A 103 -43.34 -32.13 25.27
N ALA A 104 -44.49 -31.68 25.79
CA ALA A 104 -45.80 -32.23 25.42
C ALA A 104 -46.00 -32.29 23.90
N VAL A 105 -45.68 -31.22 23.17
CA VAL A 105 -45.85 -31.13 21.71
C VAL A 105 -45.04 -32.17 20.93
N PRO A 106 -43.68 -32.21 21.02
CA PRO A 106 -42.88 -33.21 20.30
C PRO A 106 -43.11 -34.66 20.76
N LEU A 107 -43.69 -34.85 21.96
CA LEU A 107 -44.02 -36.17 22.50
C LEU A 107 -45.50 -36.54 22.32
N THR A 108 -46.25 -35.83 21.48
CA THR A 108 -47.66 -36.14 21.16
C THR A 108 -47.78 -36.96 19.87
N ASN A 109 -48.65 -37.96 19.88
CA ASN A 109 -49.08 -38.67 18.68
C ASN A 109 -49.84 -37.73 17.74
N CYS A 110 -49.16 -37.26 16.70
CA CYS A 110 -49.72 -36.44 15.64
C CYS A 110 -50.55 -37.26 14.65
N SER A 111 -51.23 -36.58 13.73
CA SER A 111 -52.03 -37.21 12.66
C SER A 111 -51.21 -37.92 11.58
N ASP A 112 -49.89 -37.73 11.56
CA ASP A 112 -48.98 -38.38 10.61
C ASP A 112 -48.58 -39.81 11.04
N ASP A 113 -49.00 -40.22 12.24
CA ASP A 113 -48.71 -41.51 12.87
C ASP A 113 -47.20 -41.80 13.06
N ALA A 114 -46.30 -40.84 12.81
CA ALA A 114 -44.87 -41.12 12.72
C ALA A 114 -44.29 -41.62 14.05
N LEU A 115 -44.65 -40.93 15.15
CA LEU A 115 -44.20 -41.27 16.50
C LEU A 115 -44.73 -42.63 16.94
N VAL A 116 -46.04 -42.85 16.84
CA VAL A 116 -46.68 -44.10 17.28
C VAL A 116 -46.22 -45.31 16.44
N MET A 117 -45.99 -45.14 15.14
CA MET A 117 -45.46 -46.20 14.28
C MET A 117 -44.03 -46.58 14.66
N LEU A 118 -43.15 -45.59 14.87
CA LEU A 118 -41.77 -45.85 15.29
C LEU A 118 -41.72 -46.46 16.71
N PHE A 119 -42.56 -45.97 17.62
CA PHE A 119 -42.71 -46.52 18.97
C PHE A 119 -43.09 -47.99 18.92
N TRP A 120 -44.07 -48.33 18.07
CA TRP A 120 -44.54 -49.69 17.92
C TRP A 120 -43.50 -50.62 17.28
N ASP A 121 -42.80 -50.13 16.25
CA ASP A 121 -41.71 -50.89 15.62
C ASP A 121 -40.58 -51.13 16.61
N ARG A 122 -40.25 -50.14 17.46
CA ARG A 122 -39.24 -50.29 18.49
C ARG A 122 -39.66 -51.30 19.56
N LEU A 123 -40.90 -51.24 20.02
CA LEU A 123 -41.47 -52.20 20.95
C LEU A 123 -41.38 -53.64 20.41
N CYS A 124 -41.64 -53.83 19.11
CA CYS A 124 -41.49 -55.13 18.45
C CYS A 124 -40.03 -55.59 18.40
N ALA A 125 -39.09 -54.68 18.10
CA ALA A 125 -37.67 -54.98 18.07
C ALA A 125 -37.14 -55.41 19.45
N ASP A 126 -37.59 -54.76 20.53
CA ASP A 126 -37.21 -55.11 21.90
C ASP A 126 -37.75 -56.49 22.29
N HIS A 127 -39.02 -56.77 21.96
CA HIS A 127 -39.61 -58.08 22.17
C HIS A 127 -38.83 -59.19 21.43
N ASP A 128 -38.42 -58.94 20.19
CA ASP A 128 -37.74 -59.94 19.38
C ASP A 128 -36.31 -60.21 19.86
N LYS A 129 -35.64 -59.20 20.44
CA LYS A 129 -34.32 -59.33 21.07
C LYS A 129 -34.35 -60.05 22.41
N GLN A 130 -35.48 -60.02 23.12
CA GLN A 130 -35.62 -60.71 24.39
C GLN A 130 -35.75 -62.23 24.20
N PRO A 131 -35.00 -63.05 24.98
CA PRO A 131 -35.22 -64.49 25.07
C PRO A 131 -36.67 -64.81 25.42
N ARG A 132 -37.22 -65.87 24.83
CA ARG A 132 -38.65 -66.17 24.88
C ARG A 132 -39.19 -66.28 26.32
N GLU A 133 -38.37 -66.77 27.23
CA GLU A 133 -38.65 -67.01 28.64
C GLU A 133 -38.72 -65.70 29.46
N LEU A 134 -38.06 -64.65 28.98
CA LEU A 134 -37.98 -63.34 29.64
C LEU A 134 -39.00 -62.34 29.10
N ARG A 135 -39.67 -62.66 27.99
CA ARG A 135 -40.67 -61.78 27.37
C ARG A 135 -41.84 -61.55 28.32
N LYS A 136 -42.06 -60.28 28.66
CA LYS A 136 -43.19 -59.82 29.47
C LYS A 136 -43.92 -58.70 28.72
N PRO A 137 -45.25 -58.59 28.86
CA PRO A 137 -45.97 -57.48 28.28
C PRO A 137 -45.45 -56.17 28.86
N VAL A 138 -45.15 -55.21 27.99
CA VAL A 138 -44.74 -53.87 28.41
C VAL A 138 -45.92 -53.17 29.10
N GLY A 139 -45.72 -52.78 30.36
CA GLY A 139 -46.71 -52.08 31.17
C GLY A 139 -46.86 -50.62 30.74
N PHE A 140 -47.89 -49.92 31.23
CA PHE A 140 -48.13 -48.52 30.82
C PHE A 140 -46.95 -47.60 31.15
N ARG A 141 -46.33 -47.76 32.32
CA ARG A 141 -45.19 -46.93 32.73
C ARG A 141 -44.00 -47.08 31.77
N ASP A 142 -43.62 -48.32 31.47
CA ASP A 142 -42.50 -48.62 30.57
C ASP A 142 -42.83 -48.20 29.13
N ALA A 143 -44.08 -48.39 28.70
CA ALA A 143 -44.57 -47.93 27.41
C ALA A 143 -44.50 -46.39 27.30
N CYS A 144 -44.87 -45.64 28.33
CA CYS A 144 -44.74 -44.18 28.36
C CYS A 144 -43.28 -43.74 28.27
N SER A 145 -42.36 -44.42 28.96
CA SER A 145 -40.93 -44.10 28.90
C SER A 145 -40.37 -44.35 27.49
N LEU A 146 -40.69 -45.49 26.87
CA LEU A 146 -40.29 -45.81 25.51
C LEU A 146 -40.91 -44.86 24.47
N HIS A 147 -42.18 -44.46 24.68
CA HIS A 147 -42.86 -43.46 23.86
C HIS A 147 -42.18 -42.09 23.95
N ALA A 148 -41.80 -41.66 25.15
CA ALA A 148 -41.05 -40.42 25.36
C ALA A 148 -39.68 -40.46 24.66
N ALA A 149 -38.93 -41.56 24.80
CA ALA A 149 -37.66 -41.75 24.10
C ALA A 149 -37.83 -41.73 22.58
N THR A 150 -38.91 -42.32 22.05
CA THR A 150 -39.23 -42.31 20.61
C THR A 150 -39.51 -40.91 20.10
N GLY A 151 -40.34 -40.13 20.79
CA GLY A 151 -40.63 -38.74 20.42
C GLY A 151 -39.38 -37.86 20.50
N ALA A 152 -38.56 -38.05 21.55
CA ALA A 152 -37.28 -37.38 21.69
C ALA A 152 -36.35 -37.68 20.50
N PHE A 153 -36.23 -38.97 20.12
CA PHE A 153 -35.42 -39.39 18.98
C PHE A 153 -35.87 -38.69 17.69
N LEU A 154 -37.17 -38.71 17.36
CA LEU A 154 -37.68 -38.04 16.16
C LEU A 154 -37.41 -36.53 16.18
N HIS A 155 -37.59 -35.88 17.33
CA HIS A 155 -37.27 -34.47 17.50
C HIS A 155 -35.79 -34.20 17.26
N PHE A 156 -34.89 -34.95 17.90
CA PHE A 156 -33.46 -34.76 17.76
C PHE A 156 -32.93 -35.11 16.36
N VAL A 157 -33.50 -36.11 15.69
CA VAL A 157 -33.19 -36.41 14.28
C VAL A 157 -33.61 -35.24 13.38
N ALA A 158 -34.79 -34.66 13.60
CA ALA A 158 -35.23 -33.48 12.85
C ALA A 158 -34.36 -32.24 13.14
N GLN A 159 -33.86 -32.08 14.38
CA GLN A 159 -32.88 -31.04 14.70
C GLN A 159 -31.54 -31.31 14.01
N LEU A 160 -31.05 -32.55 14.01
CA LEU A 160 -29.80 -32.91 13.34
C LEU A 160 -29.89 -32.61 11.85
N GLN A 161 -30.98 -33.01 11.19
CA GLN A 161 -31.22 -32.74 9.77
C GLN A 161 -31.15 -31.24 9.42
N LYS A 162 -31.55 -30.35 10.34
CA LYS A 162 -31.45 -28.89 10.16
C LYS A 162 -30.03 -28.35 10.36
N ASN A 163 -29.18 -29.03 11.13
CA ASN A 163 -27.87 -28.55 11.55
C ASN A 163 -26.70 -29.09 10.72
N ILE A 164 -26.90 -30.12 9.90
CA ILE A 164 -25.88 -30.71 9.03
C ILE A 164 -26.35 -30.75 7.57
N SER A 165 -25.43 -30.99 6.63
CA SER A 165 -25.76 -31.10 5.21
C SER A 165 -26.69 -32.31 4.95
N GLU A 166 -27.56 -32.23 3.95
CA GLU A 166 -28.46 -33.33 3.59
C GLU A 166 -27.70 -34.61 3.23
N ALA A 167 -26.52 -34.48 2.61
CA ALA A 167 -25.65 -35.60 2.26
C ALA A 167 -25.09 -36.30 3.50
N ASP A 168 -24.58 -35.54 4.48
CA ASP A 168 -24.09 -36.10 5.73
C ASP A 168 -25.23 -36.70 6.56
N PHE A 169 -26.40 -36.06 6.57
CA PHE A 169 -27.58 -36.59 7.25
C PHE A 169 -27.99 -37.95 6.68
N LYS A 170 -28.14 -38.08 5.36
CA LYS A 170 -28.49 -39.36 4.71
C LYS A 170 -27.50 -40.49 5.03
N LYS A 171 -26.22 -40.15 5.19
CA LYS A 171 -25.17 -41.10 5.56
C LYS A 171 -25.35 -41.61 7.00
N GLU A 172 -25.66 -40.71 7.93
CA GLU A 172 -25.76 -41.03 9.36
C GLU A 172 -27.16 -41.53 9.79
N GLU A 173 -28.22 -41.20 9.05
CA GLU A 173 -29.61 -41.53 9.40
C GLU A 173 -29.81 -43.03 9.64
N SER A 174 -29.23 -43.88 8.77
CA SER A 174 -29.36 -45.33 8.89
C SER A 174 -28.71 -45.87 10.17
N ASN A 175 -27.51 -45.36 10.50
CA ASN A 175 -26.79 -45.73 11.71
C ASN A 175 -27.53 -45.24 12.98
N LEU A 176 -28.02 -44.00 12.97
CA LEU A 176 -28.83 -43.45 14.05
C LEU A 176 -30.07 -44.29 14.32
N LYS A 177 -30.77 -44.68 13.25
CA LYS A 177 -31.94 -45.55 13.37
C LYS A 177 -31.57 -46.93 13.91
N ILE A 178 -30.44 -47.51 13.52
CA ILE A 178 -29.97 -48.80 14.07
C ILE A 178 -29.68 -48.69 15.57
N GLN A 179 -28.97 -47.64 16.00
CA GLN A 179 -28.64 -47.38 17.41
C GLN A 179 -29.88 -47.06 18.25
N PHE A 180 -30.84 -46.34 17.68
CA PHE A 180 -32.13 -46.16 18.31
C PHE A 180 -32.88 -47.48 18.40
N MET A 181 -32.94 -48.28 17.34
CA MET A 181 -33.65 -49.57 17.38
C MET A 181 -32.99 -50.61 18.29
N SER A 182 -31.77 -50.39 18.77
CA SER A 182 -31.08 -51.21 19.79
C SER A 182 -31.27 -50.77 21.24
N GLY A 183 -31.85 -49.61 21.49
CA GLY A 183 -32.03 -49.09 22.85
C GLY A 183 -30.79 -48.45 23.44
N CYS A 184 -29.73 -48.33 22.66
CA CYS A 184 -28.49 -47.71 23.11
C CYS A 184 -28.68 -46.22 23.41
N LEU A 185 -29.66 -45.57 22.77
CA LEU A 185 -29.91 -44.12 22.93
C LEU A 185 -30.93 -43.80 24.01
N ASP A 186 -31.68 -44.77 24.53
CA ASP A 186 -32.83 -44.52 25.41
C ASP A 186 -32.43 -43.74 26.70
N PRO A 187 -31.35 -44.09 27.43
CA PRO A 187 -30.95 -43.36 28.63
C PRO A 187 -30.58 -41.90 28.36
N GLU A 188 -29.86 -41.65 27.26
CA GLU A 188 -29.43 -40.29 26.89
C GLU A 188 -30.60 -39.45 26.40
N LEU A 189 -31.50 -40.03 25.60
CA LEU A 189 -32.70 -39.35 25.13
C LEU A 189 -33.59 -38.96 26.31
N VAL A 190 -33.90 -39.90 27.22
CA VAL A 190 -34.70 -39.61 28.41
C VAL A 190 -34.03 -38.55 29.29
N SER A 191 -32.73 -38.68 29.55
CA SER A 191 -31.98 -37.70 30.32
C SER A 191 -32.01 -36.31 29.66
N ALA A 192 -31.89 -36.24 28.33
CA ALA A 192 -31.97 -34.98 27.60
C ALA A 192 -33.35 -34.32 27.75
N VAL A 193 -34.44 -35.09 27.63
CA VAL A 193 -35.81 -34.55 27.78
C VAL A 193 -36.07 -34.07 29.22
N GLU A 194 -35.59 -34.81 30.22
CA GLU A 194 -35.78 -34.46 31.64
C GLU A 194 -35.02 -33.21 32.07
N ASN A 195 -33.88 -32.92 31.41
CA ASN A 195 -32.97 -31.84 31.81
C ASN A 195 -32.97 -30.63 30.87
N SER A 196 -33.85 -30.59 29.87
CA SER A 196 -33.92 -29.48 28.92
C SER A 196 -35.35 -29.15 28.51
N VAL A 197 -35.52 -28.07 27.76
CA VAL A 197 -36.80 -27.68 27.13
C VAL A 197 -36.62 -27.72 25.61
N PRO A 198 -37.67 -28.01 24.82
CA PRO A 198 -37.53 -28.02 23.37
C PRO A 198 -37.31 -26.60 22.80
N PRO A 199 -36.49 -26.44 21.75
CA PRO A 199 -35.72 -27.50 21.09
C PRO A 199 -34.52 -27.96 21.94
N GLY A 200 -34.41 -29.27 22.18
CA GLY A 200 -33.26 -29.83 22.88
C GLY A 200 -31.95 -29.63 22.12
N ASP A 201 -30.85 -29.50 22.86
CA ASP A 201 -29.49 -29.36 22.31
C ASP A 201 -28.97 -30.71 21.79
N LEU A 202 -28.54 -30.79 20.53
CA LEU A 202 -27.92 -31.99 19.95
C LEU A 202 -26.72 -32.49 20.78
N LYS A 203 -26.06 -31.61 21.54
CA LYS A 203 -24.92 -31.96 22.39
C LYS A 203 -25.28 -32.75 23.63
N SER A 204 -26.55 -32.78 24.03
CA SER A 204 -27.02 -33.54 25.20
C SER A 204 -27.10 -35.05 24.92
N VAL A 205 -27.07 -35.45 23.65
CA VAL A 205 -27.00 -36.86 23.22
C VAL A 205 -25.62 -37.09 22.63
N GLY A 206 -24.82 -37.96 23.26
CA GLY A 206 -23.41 -38.19 22.94
C GLY A 206 -23.19 -38.56 21.47
N LEU A 207 -23.99 -39.49 20.94
CA LEU A 207 -23.88 -39.88 19.53
C LEU A 207 -24.15 -38.72 18.55
N LEU A 208 -25.14 -37.88 18.85
CA LEU A 208 -25.48 -36.73 17.99
C LEU A 208 -24.42 -35.64 18.07
N ARG A 209 -23.88 -35.40 19.27
CA ARG A 209 -22.75 -34.50 19.49
C ARG A 209 -21.56 -34.90 18.63
N ASP A 210 -21.22 -36.18 18.61
CA ASP A 210 -20.07 -36.70 17.86
C ASP A 210 -20.27 -36.54 16.34
N ILE A 211 -21.48 -36.79 15.84
CA ILE A 211 -21.83 -36.55 14.42
C ILE A 211 -21.65 -35.07 14.07
N VAL A 212 -22.21 -34.17 14.87
CA VAL A 212 -22.10 -32.72 14.62
C VAL A 212 -20.64 -32.28 14.61
N ASN A 213 -19.85 -32.71 15.59
CA ASN A 213 -18.42 -32.39 15.67
C ASN A 213 -17.64 -32.93 14.46
N ASN A 214 -17.93 -34.15 14.02
CA ASN A 214 -17.26 -34.76 12.87
C ASN A 214 -17.60 -34.06 11.55
N VAL A 215 -18.86 -33.64 11.38
CA VAL A 215 -19.28 -32.85 10.20
C VAL A 215 -18.63 -31.47 10.21
N GLN A 216 -18.64 -30.79 11.35
CA GLN A 216 -18.00 -29.48 11.50
C GLN A 216 -16.49 -29.56 11.23
N HIS A 217 -15.81 -30.58 11.77
CA HIS A 217 -14.39 -30.77 11.53
C HIS A 217 -14.06 -31.00 10.05
N ARG A 218 -14.83 -31.83 9.34
CA ARG A 218 -14.66 -32.02 7.89
C ARG A 218 -14.90 -30.73 7.11
N ALA A 219 -15.94 -29.96 7.47
CA ALA A 219 -16.22 -28.68 6.83
C ALA A 219 -15.08 -27.67 7.02
N THR A 220 -14.44 -27.65 8.19
CA THR A 220 -13.24 -26.83 8.45
C THR A 220 -12.08 -27.24 7.56
N LEU A 221 -11.75 -28.54 7.48
CA LEU A 221 -10.65 -29.03 6.63
C LEU A 221 -10.89 -28.72 5.14
N GLU A 222 -12.12 -28.85 4.66
CA GLU A 222 -12.48 -28.50 3.29
C GLU A 222 -12.43 -26.98 3.04
N ALA A 223 -12.70 -26.15 4.05
CA ALA A 223 -12.56 -24.71 3.95
C ALA A 223 -11.08 -24.28 3.92
N GLU A 224 -10.25 -24.89 4.76
CA GLU A 224 -8.79 -24.69 4.76
C GLU A 224 -8.18 -25.10 3.41
N ALA A 225 -8.51 -26.28 2.89
CA ALA A 225 -8.03 -26.74 1.59
C ALA A 225 -8.44 -25.81 0.43
N ARG A 226 -9.67 -25.29 0.45
CA ARG A 226 -10.12 -24.30 -0.55
C ARG A 226 -9.41 -22.96 -0.41
N SER A 227 -9.13 -22.53 0.83
CA SER A 227 -8.36 -21.31 1.11
C SER A 227 -6.94 -21.44 0.57
N ASP A 228 -6.28 -22.58 0.81
CA ASP A 228 -4.93 -22.85 0.32
C ASP A 228 -4.88 -22.90 -1.22
N GLU A 229 -5.88 -23.51 -1.87
CA GLU A 229 -5.97 -23.54 -3.33
C GLU A 229 -6.16 -22.12 -3.90
N LEU A 230 -7.01 -21.29 -3.27
CA LEU A 230 -7.22 -19.91 -3.67
C LEU A 230 -5.95 -19.08 -3.49
N ALA A 231 -5.26 -19.22 -2.36
CA ALA A 231 -3.98 -18.55 -2.11
C ALA A 231 -2.94 -18.90 -3.18
N ARG A 232 -2.87 -20.17 -3.58
CA ARG A 232 -1.99 -20.61 -4.68
C ARG A 232 -2.34 -19.93 -6.01
N LYS A 233 -3.63 -19.87 -6.37
CA LYS A 233 -4.11 -19.20 -7.61
C LYS A 233 -3.83 -17.70 -7.60
N VAL A 234 -3.99 -17.04 -6.46
CA VAL A 234 -3.69 -15.60 -6.30
C VAL A 234 -2.20 -15.34 -6.45
N ALA A 235 -1.34 -16.18 -5.88
CA ALA A 235 0.11 -16.07 -6.03
C ALA A 235 0.54 -16.20 -7.51
N GLU A 236 0.00 -17.19 -8.23
CA GLU A 236 0.26 -17.42 -9.66
C GLU A 236 -0.18 -16.23 -10.53
N ALA A 237 -1.38 -15.69 -10.29
CA ALA A 237 -1.89 -14.52 -11.01
C ALA A 237 -1.07 -13.25 -10.72
N THR A 238 -0.67 -13.06 -9.45
CA THR A 238 0.16 -11.92 -9.04
C THR A 238 1.55 -11.98 -9.69
N ALA A 239 2.16 -13.17 -9.78
CA ALA A 239 3.42 -13.37 -10.48
C ALA A 239 3.33 -13.00 -11.97
N ALA A 240 2.26 -13.45 -12.65
CA ALA A 240 2.03 -13.15 -14.06
C ALA A 240 1.86 -11.64 -14.30
N GLN A 241 1.08 -10.95 -13.46
CA GLN A 241 0.88 -9.50 -13.57
C GLN A 241 2.19 -8.73 -13.35
N ILE A 242 2.96 -9.07 -12.30
CA ILE A 242 4.25 -8.43 -12.01
C ILE A 242 5.23 -8.67 -13.16
N SER A 243 5.30 -9.90 -13.68
CA SER A 243 6.14 -10.23 -14.83
C SER A 243 5.80 -9.41 -16.07
N ALA A 244 4.50 -9.29 -16.40
CA ALA A 244 4.06 -8.53 -17.57
C ALA A 244 4.42 -7.05 -17.44
N GLN A 245 4.23 -6.48 -16.25
CA GLN A 245 4.55 -5.08 -16.01
C GLN A 245 6.05 -4.79 -16.04
N LEU A 246 6.88 -5.67 -15.46
CA LEU A 246 8.34 -5.54 -15.54
C LEU A 246 8.85 -5.60 -16.98
N LEU A 247 8.31 -6.50 -17.80
CA LEU A 247 8.69 -6.60 -19.22
C LEU A 247 8.30 -5.34 -20.00
N ALA A 248 7.14 -4.75 -19.72
CA ALA A 248 6.71 -3.49 -20.32
C ALA A 248 7.61 -2.31 -19.90
N ASP A 249 7.99 -2.24 -18.62
CA ASP A 249 8.92 -1.25 -18.11
C ASP A 249 10.32 -1.40 -18.76
N ILE A 250 10.82 -2.64 -18.92
CA ILE A 250 12.09 -2.93 -19.60
C ILE A 250 12.07 -2.45 -21.05
N GLU A 251 10.98 -2.69 -21.78
CA GLU A 251 10.86 -2.25 -23.18
C GLU A 251 10.80 -0.72 -23.28
N THR A 252 10.10 -0.09 -22.34
CA THR A 252 10.10 1.38 -22.22
C THR A 252 11.51 1.92 -21.95
N LEU A 253 12.28 1.27 -21.08
CA LEU A 253 13.67 1.64 -20.82
C LEU A 253 14.57 1.54 -22.05
N LYS A 254 14.47 0.47 -22.84
CA LYS A 254 15.27 0.30 -24.06
C LYS A 254 15.06 1.46 -25.04
N SER A 255 13.82 1.98 -25.14
CA SER A 255 13.52 3.13 -25.99
C SER A 255 14.10 4.46 -25.47
N ARG A 256 14.35 4.56 -24.15
CA ARG A 256 14.76 5.79 -23.46
C ARG A 256 16.26 5.90 -23.17
N ILE A 257 17.01 4.79 -23.18
CA ILE A 257 18.46 4.84 -22.98
C ILE A 257 19.06 5.66 -24.14
N PRO A 258 19.65 6.83 -23.87
CA PRO A 258 20.20 7.68 -24.92
C PRO A 258 21.31 6.93 -25.64
N ASP A 259 21.29 6.97 -26.97
CA ASP A 259 22.41 6.53 -27.78
C ASP A 259 23.70 7.23 -27.29
N PRO A 260 24.78 6.50 -26.97
CA PRO A 260 26.06 7.09 -26.59
C PRO A 260 26.52 8.22 -27.54
N ALA A 261 26.18 8.14 -28.83
CA ALA A 261 26.49 9.20 -29.80
C ALA A 261 25.66 10.48 -29.60
N ALA A 262 24.44 10.39 -29.05
CA ALA A 262 23.63 11.56 -28.69
C ALA A 262 24.20 12.28 -27.45
N LEU A 263 24.64 11.54 -26.43
CA LEU A 263 25.26 12.12 -25.22
C LEU A 263 26.57 12.87 -25.56
N ALA A 264 27.41 12.30 -26.43
CA ALA A 264 28.64 12.95 -26.86
C ALA A 264 28.38 14.27 -27.61
N ARG A 265 27.33 14.32 -28.45
CA ARG A 265 26.91 15.54 -29.15
C ARG A 265 26.41 16.63 -28.18
N GLN A 266 25.62 16.26 -27.17
CA GLN A 266 25.13 17.22 -26.18
C GLN A 266 26.28 17.83 -25.37
N ALA A 267 27.22 17.00 -24.89
CA ALA A 267 28.38 17.49 -24.15
C ALA A 267 29.25 18.45 -24.99
N ALA A 268 29.41 18.18 -26.30
CA ALA A 268 30.12 19.06 -27.21
C ALA A 268 29.41 20.41 -27.40
N LEU A 269 28.08 20.42 -27.45
CA LEU A 269 27.28 21.64 -27.52
C LEU A 269 27.40 22.46 -26.22
N ASP A 270 27.32 21.81 -25.06
CA ASP A 270 27.41 22.49 -23.76
C ASP A 270 28.77 23.19 -23.57
N VAL A 271 29.88 22.54 -23.97
CA VAL A 271 31.22 23.15 -23.95
C VAL A 271 31.32 24.36 -24.88
N LYS A 272 30.70 24.28 -26.07
CA LYS A 272 30.63 25.42 -27.00
C LYS A 272 29.83 26.59 -26.39
N TYR A 273 28.67 26.30 -25.82
CA TYR A 273 27.78 27.32 -25.22
C TYR A 273 28.39 28.08 -24.05
N VAL A 274 29.30 27.47 -23.30
CA VAL A 274 30.00 28.13 -22.18
C VAL A 274 31.14 29.03 -22.66
N ARG A 275 31.77 28.69 -23.80
CA ARG A 275 32.89 29.46 -24.36
C ARG A 275 32.45 30.79 -24.97
N ASP A 276 31.23 30.84 -25.50
CA ASP A 276 30.69 31.99 -26.25
C ASP A 276 29.96 33.03 -25.36
N ARG A 277 30.13 33.00 -24.03
CA ARG A 277 29.44 33.92 -23.09
C ARG A 277 30.39 34.86 -22.37
N LEU A 278 29.87 36.04 -22.05
CA LEU A 278 30.52 37.02 -21.18
C LEU A 278 30.12 36.77 -19.74
N VAL A 279 31.11 36.61 -18.85
CA VAL A 279 30.84 36.34 -17.44
C VAL A 279 31.45 37.43 -16.57
N MET A 280 30.63 38.00 -15.70
CA MET A 280 31.05 38.89 -14.63
C MET A 280 30.89 38.16 -13.29
N CYS A 281 31.97 37.98 -12.55
CA CYS A 281 31.90 37.45 -11.19
C CYS A 281 31.91 38.62 -10.20
N THR A 282 30.94 38.73 -9.30
CA THR A 282 30.87 39.77 -8.29
C THR A 282 31.20 39.20 -6.91
N CYS A 283 32.07 39.89 -6.18
CA CYS A 283 32.40 39.58 -4.80
C CYS A 283 32.39 40.86 -3.96
N ASP A 284 31.40 41.01 -3.07
CA ASP A 284 31.32 42.15 -2.17
C ASP A 284 31.96 41.85 -0.80
N PHE A 285 33.23 42.20 -0.61
CA PHE A 285 33.91 42.10 0.68
C PHE A 285 33.90 43.41 1.47
N THR A 286 32.98 44.34 1.19
CA THR A 286 32.82 45.60 1.95
C THR A 286 32.77 45.32 3.45
N VAL A 287 31.99 44.30 3.83
CA VAL A 287 32.01 43.65 5.15
C VAL A 287 32.71 42.30 5.00
N TYR A 288 33.90 42.18 5.57
CA TYR A 288 34.68 40.95 5.45
C TYR A 288 34.06 39.82 6.29
N PRO A 289 33.75 38.64 5.70
CA PRO A 289 33.20 37.52 6.46
C PRO A 289 34.15 37.04 7.55
N SER A 290 33.63 36.77 8.74
CA SER A 290 34.41 36.20 9.85
C SER A 290 34.87 34.76 9.58
N ASN A 291 34.17 34.03 8.70
CA ASN A 291 34.52 32.67 8.32
C ASN A 291 35.55 32.66 7.18
N SER A 292 36.82 32.46 7.54
CA SER A 292 37.94 32.40 6.57
C SER A 292 37.80 31.29 5.52
N LYS A 293 37.20 30.13 5.87
CA LYS A 293 36.98 29.03 4.92
C LYS A 293 36.03 29.44 3.80
N MET A 294 35.00 30.23 4.12
CA MET A 294 34.07 30.76 3.13
C MET A 294 34.80 31.68 2.16
N VAL A 295 35.65 32.58 2.65
CA VAL A 295 36.44 33.49 1.81
C VAL A 295 37.34 32.70 0.85
N THR A 296 38.07 31.71 1.36
CA THR A 296 38.93 30.84 0.52
C THR A 296 38.12 30.10 -0.54
N SER A 297 36.95 29.56 -0.19
CA SER A 297 36.08 28.87 -1.13
C SER A 297 35.56 29.79 -2.23
N VAL A 298 35.17 31.02 -1.86
CA VAL A 298 34.74 32.04 -2.84
C VAL A 298 35.89 32.45 -3.76
N GLN A 299 37.10 32.62 -3.24
CA GLN A 299 38.29 32.87 -4.07
C GLN A 299 38.55 31.72 -5.05
N GLU A 300 38.39 30.46 -4.62
CA GLU A 300 38.58 29.29 -5.48
C GLU A 300 37.54 29.21 -6.60
N GLN A 301 36.27 29.48 -6.27
CA GLN A 301 35.19 29.53 -7.26
C GLN A 301 35.42 30.67 -8.25
N LEU A 302 35.79 31.86 -7.76
CA LEU A 302 36.11 33.02 -8.59
C LEU A 302 37.25 32.67 -9.56
N CYS A 303 38.38 32.18 -9.06
CA CYS A 303 39.53 31.83 -9.90
C CYS A 303 39.18 30.74 -10.92
N THR A 304 38.36 29.76 -10.53
CA THR A 304 37.89 28.71 -11.45
C THR A 304 37.07 29.32 -12.59
N ALA A 305 36.08 30.15 -12.27
CA ALA A 305 35.24 30.83 -13.26
C ALA A 305 36.08 31.71 -14.19
N LEU A 306 36.97 32.54 -13.66
CA LEU A 306 37.82 33.44 -14.47
C LEU A 306 38.81 32.68 -15.37
N ASN A 307 39.25 31.48 -14.97
CA ASN A 307 40.13 30.67 -15.81
C ASN A 307 39.40 29.97 -16.98
N MET A 308 38.06 29.93 -17.00
CA MET A 308 37.29 29.27 -18.07
C MET A 308 37.31 30.05 -19.40
N SER A 309 37.25 31.38 -19.41
CA SER A 309 37.35 32.20 -20.64
C SER A 309 38.23 33.44 -20.46
N ALA A 310 38.70 34.04 -21.56
CA ALA A 310 39.40 35.35 -21.53
C ALA A 310 38.41 36.50 -21.33
N ASP A 311 37.15 36.24 -21.63
CA ASP A 311 36.03 37.17 -21.57
C ASP A 311 35.29 37.11 -20.23
N HIS A 312 35.94 36.52 -19.22
CA HIS A 312 35.44 36.52 -17.85
C HIS A 312 36.26 37.52 -17.02
N PHE A 313 35.60 38.32 -16.21
CA PHE A 313 36.27 39.20 -15.25
C PHE A 313 35.56 39.20 -13.89
N GLY A 314 36.30 39.54 -12.84
CA GLY A 314 35.79 39.64 -11.47
C GLY A 314 35.72 41.08 -11.00
N HIS A 315 34.58 41.53 -10.50
CA HIS A 315 34.45 42.78 -9.74
C HIS A 315 34.49 42.48 -8.24
N ILE A 316 35.56 42.90 -7.57
CA ILE A 316 35.77 42.64 -6.14
C ILE A 316 35.74 43.95 -5.38
N GLN A 317 34.75 44.13 -4.52
CA GLN A 317 34.67 45.29 -3.62
C GLN A 317 35.49 45.02 -2.38
N LEU A 318 36.42 45.92 -2.04
CA LEU A 318 37.38 45.68 -0.96
C LEU A 318 36.82 46.01 0.43
N PRO A 319 37.36 45.39 1.49
CA PRO A 319 37.05 45.73 2.87
C PRO A 319 37.23 47.22 3.15
N GLN A 320 36.21 47.82 3.76
CA GLN A 320 36.24 49.22 4.15
C GLN A 320 36.44 49.38 5.67
N ASN A 321 36.94 50.55 6.06
CA ASN A 321 36.96 50.97 7.46
C ASN A 321 35.52 51.27 7.89
N GLN A 322 35.06 50.62 8.96
CA GLN A 322 33.69 50.73 9.47
C GLN A 322 33.72 50.94 10.98
N ALA A 323 32.62 51.36 11.58
CA ALA A 323 32.51 51.52 13.04
C ALA A 323 32.95 50.24 13.80
N GLN A 324 32.68 49.06 13.23
CA GLN A 324 33.02 47.75 13.80
C GLN A 324 34.39 47.22 13.34
N THR A 325 35.01 47.78 12.29
CA THR A 325 36.25 47.25 11.69
C THR A 325 37.31 48.33 11.68
N GLN A 326 38.29 48.23 12.58
CA GLN A 326 39.44 49.13 12.63
C GLN A 326 40.24 49.09 11.31
N GLN A 327 40.85 50.22 10.95
CA GLN A 327 41.64 50.35 9.72
C GLN A 327 42.73 49.29 9.56
N SER A 328 43.43 48.94 10.64
CA SER A 328 44.46 47.88 10.62
C SER A 328 43.90 46.50 10.26
N VAL A 329 42.68 46.19 10.73
CA VAL A 329 41.96 44.94 10.42
C VAL A 329 41.50 44.94 8.97
N ALA A 330 40.95 46.05 8.47
CA ALA A 330 40.55 46.18 7.07
C ALA A 330 41.75 45.98 6.11
N ILE A 331 42.92 46.54 6.45
CA ILE A 331 44.17 46.33 5.69
C ILE A 331 44.59 44.85 5.70
N LYS A 332 44.51 44.17 6.86
CA LYS A 332 44.83 42.74 6.97
C LYS A 332 43.90 41.89 6.10
N HIS A 333 42.59 42.16 6.13
CA HIS A 333 41.61 41.45 5.31
C HIS A 333 41.85 41.68 3.82
N ARG A 334 42.16 42.91 3.42
CA ARG A 334 42.53 43.24 2.04
C ARG A 334 43.76 42.46 1.57
N ARG A 335 44.84 42.43 2.34
CA ARG A 335 46.04 41.64 2.00
C ARG A 335 45.74 40.15 1.87
N SER A 336 44.92 39.61 2.77
CA SER A 336 44.49 38.21 2.68
C SER A 336 43.74 37.90 1.38
N LEU A 337 42.97 38.86 0.86
CA LEU A 337 42.30 38.71 -0.44
C LEU A 337 43.30 38.74 -1.59
N GLU A 338 44.20 39.73 -1.58
CA GLU A 338 45.23 39.93 -2.61
C GLU A 338 46.14 38.70 -2.71
N ASP A 339 46.70 38.23 -1.59
CA ASP A 339 47.59 37.06 -1.54
C ASP A 339 46.88 35.79 -2.04
N GLY A 340 45.60 35.62 -1.66
CA GLY A 340 44.79 34.48 -2.09
C GLY A 340 44.49 34.46 -3.59
N LEU A 341 44.35 35.63 -4.22
CA LEU A 341 44.12 35.75 -5.66
C LEU A 341 45.43 35.64 -6.46
N LEU A 342 46.51 36.27 -5.97
CA LEU A 342 47.84 36.20 -6.59
C LEU A 342 48.40 34.78 -6.60
N SER A 343 48.25 34.05 -5.48
CA SER A 343 48.64 32.62 -5.40
C SER A 343 47.90 31.72 -6.39
N ARG A 344 46.77 32.19 -6.96
CA ARG A 344 45.97 31.51 -7.98
C ARG A 344 46.13 32.13 -9.37
N SER A 345 47.21 32.88 -9.60
CA SER A 345 47.56 33.50 -10.88
C SER A 345 46.48 34.45 -11.44
N MET A 346 45.89 35.26 -10.57
CA MET A 346 44.97 36.33 -10.98
C MET A 346 45.71 37.67 -11.14
N ASP A 347 45.34 38.45 -12.15
CA ASP A 347 45.83 39.82 -12.38
C ASP A 347 45.01 40.82 -11.55
N LEU A 348 45.69 41.53 -10.64
CA LEU A 348 45.12 42.57 -9.77
C LEU A 348 45.55 43.99 -10.16
N SER A 349 46.16 44.18 -11.35
CA SER A 349 46.69 45.48 -11.79
C SER A 349 45.61 46.53 -12.05
N ARG A 350 44.34 46.11 -12.21
CA ARG A 350 43.21 47.00 -12.51
C ARG A 350 42.45 47.37 -11.25
N HIS A 351 42.61 48.63 -10.85
CA HIS A 351 41.89 49.24 -9.75
C HIS A 351 40.68 49.99 -10.28
N VAL A 352 39.53 49.83 -9.62
CA VAL A 352 38.31 50.59 -9.92
C VAL A 352 37.84 51.27 -8.63
N THR A 353 37.54 52.55 -8.70
CA THR A 353 37.03 53.32 -7.55
C THR A 353 35.55 53.64 -7.72
N MET A 354 34.72 53.16 -6.81
CA MET A 354 33.31 53.55 -6.73
C MET A 354 33.20 54.95 -6.13
N LEU A 355 32.47 55.87 -6.77
CA LEU A 355 32.21 57.22 -6.27
C LEU A 355 30.73 57.36 -5.90
N PHE A 356 30.45 57.67 -4.65
CA PHE A 356 29.09 57.74 -4.12
C PHE A 356 28.56 59.17 -4.04
N LYS A 357 27.34 59.41 -4.54
CA LYS A 357 26.60 60.65 -4.34
C LYS A 357 26.11 60.73 -2.89
N LYS A 358 26.40 61.84 -2.23
CA LYS A 358 25.92 62.15 -0.86
C LYS A 358 24.73 63.12 -0.84
N GLU A 359 23.99 63.16 -1.92
CA GLU A 359 22.73 63.88 -2.03
C GLU A 359 21.73 63.16 -1.11
N ASN A 360 21.13 63.84 -0.12
CA ASN A 360 20.19 63.28 0.87
C ASN A 360 20.79 62.52 2.07
N VAL A 361 22.11 62.61 2.28
CA VAL A 361 22.77 61.99 3.43
C VAL A 361 22.84 62.99 4.59
N ARG A 362 22.57 62.53 5.83
CA ARG A 362 22.69 63.38 7.03
C ARG A 362 24.15 63.82 7.22
N ALA A 363 24.38 65.04 7.70
CA ALA A 363 25.73 65.55 8.01
C ALA A 363 26.50 64.68 9.03
N SER A 364 25.79 63.84 9.80
CA SER A 364 26.37 62.88 10.74
C SER A 364 26.92 61.61 10.08
N ASP A 365 26.63 61.35 8.80
CA ASP A 365 27.07 60.16 8.10
C ASP A 365 28.59 60.20 7.83
N LYS A 366 29.31 59.27 8.45
CA LYS A 366 30.77 59.17 8.39
C LYS A 366 31.27 58.22 7.30
N ARG A 367 30.38 57.64 6.49
CA ARG A 367 30.77 56.69 5.43
C ARG A 367 31.65 57.38 4.39
N PRO A 368 32.69 56.71 3.87
CA PRO A 368 33.53 57.31 2.84
C PRO A 368 32.72 57.56 1.57
N GLY A 369 33.01 58.67 0.87
CA GLY A 369 32.39 58.96 -0.45
C GLY A 369 32.96 58.09 -1.57
N THR A 370 33.94 57.24 -1.28
CA THR A 370 34.63 56.42 -2.27
C THR A 370 34.87 55.00 -1.75
N GLN A 371 34.89 54.01 -2.63
CA GLN A 371 35.32 52.66 -2.30
C GLN A 371 36.26 52.07 -3.34
N ALA A 372 37.35 51.47 -2.86
CA ALA A 372 38.29 50.76 -3.71
C ALA A 372 37.75 49.37 -4.09
N CYS A 373 37.94 49.00 -5.35
CA CYS A 373 37.60 47.71 -5.91
C CYS A 373 38.74 47.20 -6.80
N TYR A 374 38.74 45.90 -7.06
CA TYR A 374 39.54 45.27 -8.09
C TYR A 374 38.67 44.84 -9.26
N ALA A 375 39.17 45.04 -10.46
CA ALA A 375 38.77 44.30 -11.64
C ALA A 375 39.80 43.20 -11.89
N VAL A 376 39.40 41.95 -11.71
CA VAL A 376 40.31 40.80 -11.67
C VAL A 376 40.16 39.97 -12.93
N PHE A 377 41.29 39.58 -13.52
CA PHE A 377 41.35 38.73 -14.69
C PHE A 377 42.25 37.53 -14.44
N SER A 378 42.12 36.48 -15.26
CA SER A 378 43.13 35.41 -15.29
C SER A 378 44.45 35.95 -15.84
N ALA A 379 45.56 35.76 -15.13
CA ALA A 379 46.87 36.25 -15.57
C ALA A 379 47.39 35.57 -16.84
N HIS A 380 46.85 34.38 -17.17
CA HIS A 380 47.23 33.64 -18.38
C HIS A 380 46.61 34.23 -19.66
N LYS A 381 45.69 35.19 -19.54
CA LYS A 381 44.91 35.72 -20.66
C LYS A 381 45.17 37.22 -20.78
N LYS A 382 45.36 37.69 -22.01
CA LYS A 382 45.65 39.11 -22.24
C LYS A 382 44.37 39.92 -21.99
N VAL A 383 44.37 40.74 -20.94
CA VAL A 383 43.22 41.62 -20.59
C VAL A 383 42.78 42.48 -21.77
N ALA A 384 43.73 42.95 -22.60
CA ALA A 384 43.44 43.75 -23.80
C ALA A 384 42.61 43.00 -24.87
N GLN A 385 42.46 41.68 -24.76
CA GLN A 385 41.64 40.87 -25.65
C GLN A 385 40.27 40.54 -25.07
N SER A 386 40.03 40.86 -23.78
CA SER A 386 38.74 40.65 -23.14
C SER A 386 37.74 41.68 -23.66
N ALA A 387 36.52 41.26 -24.00
CA ALA A 387 35.47 42.20 -24.37
C ALA A 387 35.19 43.23 -23.27
N TRP A 388 35.41 42.87 -21.99
CA TRP A 388 35.25 43.79 -20.86
C TRP A 388 36.23 44.96 -20.87
N SER A 389 37.36 44.86 -21.56
CA SER A 389 38.37 45.91 -21.60
C SER A 389 37.88 47.23 -22.20
N THR A 390 36.76 47.20 -22.95
CA THR A 390 36.11 48.40 -23.48
C THR A 390 35.10 49.03 -22.52
N SER A 391 34.74 48.37 -21.43
CA SER A 391 33.81 48.92 -20.43
C SER A 391 34.36 50.20 -19.81
N GLU A 392 33.48 51.18 -19.60
CA GLU A 392 33.87 52.49 -19.09
C GLU A 392 34.66 52.40 -17.77
N PRO A 393 34.26 51.61 -16.75
CA PRO A 393 34.98 51.56 -15.47
C PRO A 393 36.42 51.05 -15.59
N LEU A 394 36.72 50.19 -16.57
CA LEU A 394 38.08 49.68 -16.80
C LEU A 394 38.96 50.65 -17.57
N GLN A 395 38.35 51.59 -18.31
CA GLN A 395 39.06 52.66 -19.00
C GLN A 395 39.33 53.83 -18.06
N THR A 396 38.33 54.26 -17.29
CA THR A 396 38.39 55.44 -16.43
C THR A 396 38.98 55.14 -15.04
N SER A 397 38.98 53.86 -14.63
CA SER A 397 39.34 53.41 -13.27
C SER A 397 38.40 53.90 -12.16
N PHE A 398 37.20 54.38 -12.50
CA PHE A 398 36.17 54.71 -11.52
C PHE A 398 34.74 54.44 -12.03
N ILE A 399 33.81 54.25 -11.10
CA ILE A 399 32.37 54.18 -11.36
C ILE A 399 31.77 55.44 -10.75
N PRO A 400 31.36 56.44 -11.55
CA PRO A 400 30.85 57.69 -11.04
C PRO A 400 29.43 57.53 -10.48
N ASP A 401 29.00 58.55 -9.74
CA ASP A 401 27.59 58.84 -9.54
C ASP A 401 26.72 57.77 -8.87
N LEU A 402 27.32 56.87 -8.09
CA LEU A 402 26.59 55.78 -7.46
C LEU A 402 25.68 56.29 -6.33
N PRO A 403 24.41 55.88 -6.29
CA PRO A 403 23.51 56.30 -5.22
C PRO A 403 23.98 55.74 -3.88
N LEU A 404 24.11 56.60 -2.87
CA LEU A 404 24.34 56.16 -1.49
C LEU A 404 23.01 56.06 -0.75
N ILE A 405 22.52 54.84 -0.56
CA ILE A 405 21.27 54.63 0.15
C ILE A 405 21.39 55.09 1.62
N SER A 406 20.35 55.78 2.08
CA SER A 406 20.24 56.22 3.47
C SER A 406 20.14 55.02 4.41
N VAL A 407 20.75 55.11 5.60
CA VAL A 407 20.71 54.01 6.59
C VAL A 407 19.28 53.58 6.92
N ALA A 408 18.33 54.53 6.95
CA ALA A 408 16.92 54.24 7.23
C ALA A 408 16.25 53.36 6.16
N ASN A 409 16.78 53.36 4.93
CA ASN A 409 16.25 52.60 3.81
C ASN A 409 17.01 51.28 3.59
N MET A 410 18.03 50.99 4.39
CA MET A 410 18.76 49.72 4.32
C MET A 410 17.89 48.60 4.88
N ARG A 411 17.72 47.53 4.11
CA ARG A 411 16.93 46.36 4.54
C ARG A 411 17.67 45.57 5.61
N GLY A 412 16.98 45.34 6.72
CA GLY A 412 17.45 44.64 7.92
C GLY A 412 18.51 45.44 8.68
N TYR A 413 18.11 45.89 9.87
CA TYR A 413 18.85 46.79 10.75
C TYR A 413 20.32 46.39 10.95
N ASP A 414 21.20 47.01 10.19
CA ASP A 414 22.65 47.08 10.44
C ASP A 414 22.99 48.53 10.14
N GLN A 415 23.24 49.30 11.20
CA GLN A 415 23.20 50.76 11.14
C GLN A 415 24.28 51.38 10.25
N ASP A 416 25.26 50.60 9.79
CA ASP A 416 26.42 51.14 9.09
C ASP A 416 26.80 50.27 7.88
N ASN A 417 26.52 50.78 6.67
CA ASN A 417 27.14 50.41 5.38
C ASN A 417 26.50 49.31 4.52
N ARG A 418 25.32 49.58 3.95
CA ARG A 418 24.85 48.91 2.73
C ARG A 418 24.62 49.90 1.59
N LYS A 419 24.75 49.41 0.36
CA LYS A 419 24.62 50.21 -0.86
C LYS A 419 23.24 50.04 -1.48
N GLY A 420 22.61 48.88 -1.26
CA GLY A 420 21.31 48.43 -1.74
C GLY A 420 21.20 48.26 -3.24
N THR A 421 20.00 47.87 -3.68
CA THR A 421 19.73 47.37 -5.03
C THR A 421 20.07 48.38 -6.13
N GLU A 422 19.71 49.65 -5.95
CA GLU A 422 19.95 50.71 -6.94
C GLU A 422 21.44 50.93 -7.22
N CYS A 423 22.28 50.89 -6.18
CA CYS A 423 23.72 51.01 -6.36
C CYS A 423 24.29 49.80 -7.11
N HIS A 424 23.86 48.59 -6.77
CA HIS A 424 24.27 47.37 -7.46
C HIS A 424 23.83 47.34 -8.92
N GLN A 425 22.64 47.84 -9.22
CA GLN A 425 22.18 48.04 -10.59
C GLN A 425 23.10 49.03 -11.32
N ALA A 426 23.39 50.19 -10.73
CA ALA A 426 24.26 51.19 -11.33
C ALA A 426 25.70 50.67 -11.58
N ILE A 427 26.23 49.79 -10.72
CA ILE A 427 27.52 49.12 -10.96
C ILE A 427 27.43 48.24 -12.21
N VAL A 428 26.38 47.41 -12.32
CA VAL A 428 26.19 46.53 -13.49
C VAL A 428 26.05 47.37 -14.75
N GLU A 429 25.19 48.40 -14.75
CA GLU A 429 25.01 49.24 -15.93
C GLU A 429 26.29 49.96 -16.33
N ALA A 430 27.10 50.45 -15.37
CA ALA A 430 28.38 51.06 -15.69
C ALA A 430 29.35 50.09 -16.39
N TYR A 431 29.41 48.82 -15.98
CA TYR A 431 30.24 47.83 -16.68
C TYR A 431 29.68 47.40 -18.03
N LEU A 432 28.36 47.42 -18.20
CA LEU A 432 27.72 47.12 -19.47
C LEU A 432 27.82 48.28 -20.45
N ASP A 433 27.94 49.52 -19.95
CA ASP A 433 28.12 50.69 -20.78
C ASP A 433 29.48 50.66 -21.51
N GLY A 434 29.44 50.98 -22.80
CA GLY A 434 30.59 50.88 -23.70
C GLY A 434 30.98 49.46 -24.15
N LEU A 435 30.24 48.41 -23.75
CA LEU A 435 30.43 47.07 -24.33
C LEU A 435 29.75 46.96 -25.70
N ASN A 436 30.49 46.48 -26.70
CA ASN A 436 29.94 46.20 -28.01
C ASN A 436 29.39 44.77 -28.05
N LEU A 437 28.18 44.59 -27.53
CA LEU A 437 27.50 43.29 -27.44
C LEU A 437 26.58 43.07 -28.63
N ALA A 438 26.63 41.87 -29.20
CA ALA A 438 25.65 41.45 -30.18
C ALA A 438 24.28 41.26 -29.52
N GLU A 439 23.20 41.33 -30.31
CA GLU A 439 21.81 41.20 -29.83
C GLU A 439 21.56 39.88 -29.07
N ASN A 440 22.31 38.83 -29.39
CA ASN A 440 22.18 37.51 -28.78
C ASN A 440 23.21 37.22 -27.67
N ASP A 441 24.07 38.18 -27.35
CA ASP A 441 25.06 38.00 -26.30
C ASP A 441 24.37 37.98 -24.93
N LYS A 442 24.69 36.94 -24.15
CA LYS A 442 24.19 36.78 -22.79
C LYS A 442 25.31 37.08 -21.83
N VAL A 443 25.05 38.02 -20.92
CA VAL A 443 25.94 38.28 -19.80
C VAL A 443 25.52 37.38 -18.66
N VAL A 444 26.46 36.66 -18.06
CA VAL A 444 26.20 35.85 -16.87
C VAL A 444 26.87 36.51 -15.68
N ILE A 445 26.12 36.77 -14.62
CA ILE A 445 26.64 37.34 -13.38
C ILE A 445 26.66 36.27 -12.30
N PHE A 446 27.86 35.94 -11.82
CA PHE A 446 28.05 35.04 -10.68
C PHE A 446 28.29 35.84 -9.41
N ASP A 447 27.35 35.79 -8.48
CA ASP A 447 27.50 36.40 -7.16
C ASP A 447 27.93 35.36 -6.14
N LEU A 448 29.24 35.30 -5.95
CA LEU A 448 29.91 34.17 -5.31
C LEU A 448 29.92 34.28 -3.79
N LEU A 449 29.73 35.49 -3.24
CA LEU A 449 29.62 35.68 -1.81
C LEU A 449 28.13 35.69 -1.42
N PRO A 450 27.70 34.88 -0.44
CA PRO A 450 26.35 34.96 0.10
C PRO A 450 26.15 36.28 0.84
N ASN A 451 25.89 37.35 0.08
CA ASN A 451 25.49 38.63 0.63
C ASN A 451 24.08 38.47 1.20
N ARG A 452 23.83 39.00 2.40
CA ARG A 452 22.59 38.74 3.18
C ARG A 452 21.30 39.10 2.42
N TYR A 453 21.36 39.95 1.41
CA TYR A 453 20.17 40.35 0.64
C TYR A 453 20.29 40.10 -0.87
N ALA A 454 21.36 39.47 -1.35
CA ALA A 454 21.63 39.25 -2.77
C ALA A 454 21.35 40.50 -3.63
N GLU A 455 21.92 41.65 -3.25
CA GLU A 455 21.59 42.96 -3.83
C GLU A 455 21.86 43.00 -5.36
N PHE A 456 22.90 42.31 -5.85
CA PHE A 456 23.12 42.09 -7.28
C PHE A 456 22.01 41.28 -7.94
N GLY A 457 21.51 40.22 -7.29
CA GLY A 457 20.41 39.42 -7.81
C GLY A 457 19.11 40.22 -7.92
N LEU A 458 18.79 41.04 -6.91
CA LEU A 458 17.62 41.92 -6.94
C LEU A 458 17.76 42.97 -8.04
N ALA A 459 18.96 43.54 -8.20
CA ALA A 459 19.25 44.54 -9.22
C ALA A 459 19.09 43.98 -10.64
N LEU A 460 19.56 42.74 -10.85
CA LEU A 460 19.43 42.06 -12.13
C LEU A 460 18.02 41.58 -12.42
N CYS A 461 17.28 41.14 -11.38
CA CYS A 461 15.86 40.85 -11.51
C CYS A 461 15.10 42.10 -11.96
N GLN A 462 15.30 43.24 -11.28
CA GLN A 462 14.70 44.51 -11.66
C GLN A 462 15.08 44.91 -13.09
N ARG A 463 16.37 44.86 -13.44
CA ARG A 463 16.86 45.18 -14.78
C ARG A 463 16.24 44.30 -15.87
N ALA A 464 16.10 43.00 -15.60
CA ALA A 464 15.46 42.06 -16.53
C ALA A 464 13.97 42.38 -16.73
N LEU A 465 13.27 42.70 -15.65
CA LEU A 465 11.87 43.13 -15.69
C LEU A 465 11.70 44.50 -16.38
N GLU A 466 12.69 45.38 -16.33
CA GLU A 466 12.73 46.63 -17.12
C GLU A 466 13.00 46.39 -18.61
N GLY A 467 13.27 45.14 -19.04
CA GLY A 467 13.52 44.79 -20.44
C GLY A 467 14.86 45.29 -20.97
N LYS A 468 15.81 45.62 -20.09
CA LYS A 468 17.10 46.20 -20.51
C LYS A 468 18.01 45.15 -21.17
N THR A 469 18.62 45.54 -22.28
CA THR A 469 19.59 44.72 -23.06
C THR A 469 21.04 45.11 -22.72
N PRO A 470 22.02 44.18 -22.77
CA PRO A 470 21.90 42.74 -23.03
C PRO A 470 21.13 42.03 -21.89
N THR A 471 20.58 40.85 -22.13
CA THR A 471 19.98 40.06 -21.04
C THR A 471 21.07 39.54 -20.12
N ALA A 472 20.94 39.82 -18.82
CA ALA A 472 21.85 39.33 -17.79
C ALA A 472 21.23 38.15 -17.04
N LEU A 473 21.92 37.00 -17.02
CA LEU A 473 21.56 35.82 -16.26
C LEU A 473 22.28 35.85 -14.90
N TYR A 474 21.53 35.81 -13.81
CA TYR A 474 22.09 35.82 -12.46
C TYR A 474 22.20 34.40 -11.89
N PHE A 475 23.37 34.09 -11.32
CA PHE A 475 23.59 32.90 -10.51
C PHE A 475 24.24 33.33 -9.19
N GLY A 476 23.48 33.27 -8.10
CA GLY A 476 23.94 33.64 -6.76
C GLY A 476 23.84 32.48 -5.77
N VAL A 477 24.69 32.51 -4.75
CA VAL A 477 24.59 31.58 -3.61
C VAL A 477 23.77 32.24 -2.50
N LEU A 478 22.60 31.68 -2.21
CA LEU A 478 21.79 32.06 -1.06
C LEU A 478 22.02 31.11 0.11
N ARG A 479 22.13 31.65 1.33
CA ARG A 479 22.10 30.87 2.56
C ARG A 479 20.68 30.37 2.83
N ALA A 480 20.59 29.27 3.57
CA ALA A 480 19.31 28.66 3.92
C ALA A 480 18.38 29.59 4.72
N ASP A 481 18.91 30.60 5.42
CA ASP A 481 18.17 31.57 6.22
C ASP A 481 17.62 32.76 5.41
N GLN A 482 18.01 32.92 4.14
CA GLN A 482 17.63 34.07 3.28
C GLN A 482 16.35 33.83 2.47
N LYS A 483 15.31 33.31 3.11
CA LYS A 483 14.02 33.02 2.45
C LYS A 483 13.25 34.28 2.06
N ASP A 484 13.49 35.37 2.78
CA ASP A 484 12.94 36.70 2.50
C ASP A 484 13.38 37.22 1.13
N VAL A 485 14.66 37.08 0.79
CA VAL A 485 15.22 37.48 -0.51
C VAL A 485 14.59 36.69 -1.66
N GLN A 486 14.43 35.37 -1.50
CA GLN A 486 13.76 34.54 -2.50
C GLN A 486 12.31 34.97 -2.70
N SER A 487 11.59 35.16 -1.59
CA SER A 487 10.18 35.59 -1.61
C SER A 487 10.03 36.94 -2.30
N GLU A 488 10.99 37.84 -2.12
CA GLU A 488 10.99 39.14 -2.77
C GLU A 488 11.25 39.05 -4.27
N MET A 489 12.29 38.32 -4.70
CA MET A 489 12.56 38.11 -6.12
C MET A 489 11.35 37.48 -6.82
N PHE A 490 10.71 36.51 -6.18
CA PHE A 490 9.45 35.94 -6.66
C PHE A 490 8.35 36.98 -6.73
N SER A 491 8.16 37.78 -5.68
CA SER A 491 7.15 38.85 -5.67
C SER A 491 7.36 39.87 -6.79
N MET A 492 8.61 40.27 -7.07
CA MET A 492 8.95 41.15 -8.19
C MET A 492 8.56 40.53 -9.53
N ALA A 493 8.96 39.27 -9.75
CA ALA A 493 8.66 38.56 -10.99
C ALA A 493 7.15 38.35 -11.18
N TYR A 494 6.43 37.94 -10.14
CA TYR A 494 4.98 37.73 -10.19
C TYR A 494 4.22 39.05 -10.35
N SER A 495 4.60 40.11 -9.62
CA SER A 495 3.95 41.41 -9.77
C SER A 495 4.12 41.98 -11.19
N HIS A 496 5.29 41.78 -11.79
CA HIS A 496 5.51 42.15 -13.19
C HIS A 496 4.71 41.26 -14.14
N TRP A 497 4.70 39.94 -13.94
CA TRP A 497 3.92 39.00 -14.74
C TRP A 497 2.44 39.33 -14.70
N ASP A 498 1.85 39.47 -13.52
CA ASP A 498 0.44 39.79 -13.30
C ASP A 498 0.05 41.17 -13.88
N GLY A 499 1.00 42.11 -13.96
CA GLY A 499 0.81 43.38 -14.64
C GLY A 499 1.00 43.33 -16.16
N SER A 500 1.54 42.24 -16.69
CA SER A 500 1.83 42.08 -18.11
C SER A 500 0.62 41.63 -18.89
N SER A 501 0.49 42.15 -20.12
CA SER A 501 -0.50 41.68 -21.11
C SER A 501 -0.35 40.21 -21.52
N LEU A 502 0.81 39.59 -21.20
CA LEU A 502 1.08 38.18 -21.45
C LEU A 502 0.53 37.26 -20.35
N SER A 503 0.12 37.80 -19.19
CA SER A 503 -0.45 36.97 -18.14
C SER A 503 -1.83 36.43 -18.53
N PRO A 504 -2.08 35.13 -18.36
CA PRO A 504 -3.42 34.58 -18.54
C PRO A 504 -4.38 35.20 -17.51
N PRO A 505 -5.70 35.27 -17.81
CA PRO A 505 -6.69 35.78 -16.86
C PRO A 505 -6.63 35.04 -15.51
N MET A 506 -6.76 35.76 -14.38
CA MET A 506 -6.61 35.23 -13.01
C MET A 506 -7.49 33.99 -12.69
N SER A 507 -8.52 33.72 -13.49
CA SER A 507 -9.27 32.46 -13.44
C SER A 507 -8.67 31.44 -14.40
N ARG A 508 -7.93 30.47 -13.85
CA ARG A 508 -7.45 29.30 -14.59
C ARG A 508 -8.64 28.49 -15.11
N PRO A 509 -8.77 28.21 -16.43
CA PRO A 509 -9.52 27.04 -16.86
C PRO A 509 -8.88 25.81 -16.20
N VAL A 510 -9.71 24.87 -15.73
CA VAL A 510 -9.22 23.57 -15.24
C VAL A 510 -8.45 22.92 -16.38
N GLU A 511 -7.11 22.91 -16.28
CA GLU A 511 -6.27 22.21 -17.24
C GLU A 511 -6.69 20.74 -17.23
N ALA A 512 -7.13 20.25 -18.39
CA ALA A 512 -7.20 18.82 -18.61
C ALA A 512 -5.80 18.25 -18.30
N PRO A 513 -5.72 17.12 -17.59
CA PRO A 513 -4.44 16.54 -17.21
C PRO A 513 -3.59 16.39 -18.47
N SER A 514 -2.38 16.97 -18.45
CA SER A 514 -1.47 16.88 -19.58
C SER A 514 -1.21 15.40 -19.88
N GLU A 515 -1.62 14.96 -21.08
CA GLU A 515 -1.37 13.60 -21.61
C GLU A 515 0.13 13.28 -21.75
N GLU A 516 1.02 14.23 -21.44
CA GLU A 516 2.47 14.09 -21.52
C GLU A 516 3.15 13.87 -20.15
N SER A 517 2.44 13.37 -19.14
CA SER A 517 3.15 12.63 -18.10
C SER A 517 3.59 11.29 -18.70
N LEU A 518 4.77 11.32 -19.33
CA LEU A 518 5.56 10.17 -19.75
C LEU A 518 5.27 9.01 -18.81
N THR A 519 4.66 7.95 -19.32
CA THR A 519 4.22 6.79 -18.52
C THR A 519 5.30 6.47 -17.49
N PRO A 520 5.02 6.66 -16.19
CA PRO A 520 5.97 6.33 -15.15
C PRO A 520 6.25 4.84 -15.25
N LEU A 521 7.51 4.45 -15.09
CA LEU A 521 7.84 3.04 -14.89
C LEU A 521 7.02 2.58 -13.68
N ASN A 522 6.18 1.57 -13.86
CA ASN A 522 5.17 1.23 -12.84
C ASN A 522 5.78 0.39 -11.72
N LEU A 523 6.80 -0.41 -12.03
CA LEU A 523 7.49 -1.26 -11.07
C LEU A 523 8.96 -0.90 -10.96
N LEU A 524 9.67 -0.69 -12.06
CA LEU A 524 11.10 -0.35 -11.99
C LEU A 524 11.31 1.02 -11.34
N THR A 525 12.24 1.08 -10.40
CA THR A 525 12.56 2.33 -9.70
C THR A 525 13.57 3.14 -10.49
N TRP A 526 13.59 4.47 -10.31
CA TRP A 526 14.63 5.33 -10.84
C TRP A 526 15.40 5.96 -9.68
N SER A 527 16.69 5.64 -9.54
CA SER A 527 17.53 6.14 -8.45
C SER A 527 18.91 6.52 -8.98
N ASN A 528 19.48 7.63 -8.49
CA ASN A 528 20.80 8.12 -8.90
C ASN A 528 20.97 8.25 -10.43
N GLY A 529 19.91 8.65 -11.13
CA GLY A 529 19.91 8.83 -12.58
C GLY A 529 19.89 7.52 -13.39
N ARG A 530 19.60 6.38 -12.76
CA ARG A 530 19.56 5.07 -13.43
C ARG A 530 18.33 4.26 -13.02
N PRO A 531 17.83 3.37 -13.89
CA PRO A 531 16.82 2.40 -13.50
C PRO A 531 17.40 1.39 -12.50
N GLY A 532 16.62 1.03 -11.49
CA GLY A 532 16.98 0.09 -10.44
C GLY A 532 15.89 -0.95 -10.20
N TRP A 533 16.32 -2.19 -9.94
CA TRP A 533 15.41 -3.28 -9.59
C TRP A 533 14.84 -3.07 -8.18
N PRO A 534 13.52 -3.14 -7.96
CA PRO A 534 12.96 -2.93 -6.63
C PRO A 534 13.23 -4.14 -5.74
N THR A 535 13.74 -3.90 -4.54
CA THR A 535 14.11 -4.94 -3.57
C THR A 535 12.95 -5.85 -3.17
N ASP A 536 11.74 -5.30 -3.19
CA ASP A 536 10.56 -5.94 -2.60
C ASP A 536 9.83 -6.87 -3.58
N VAL A 537 10.22 -6.89 -4.86
CA VAL A 537 9.52 -7.72 -5.85
C VAL A 537 9.83 -9.20 -5.64
N LEU A 538 11.07 -9.55 -5.30
CA LEU A 538 11.47 -10.94 -5.05
C LEU A 538 10.96 -11.46 -3.70
N SER A 539 10.88 -10.60 -2.68
CA SER A 539 10.42 -10.99 -1.34
C SER A 539 8.92 -11.35 -1.28
N LYS A 540 8.14 -10.98 -2.31
CA LYS A 540 6.74 -11.37 -2.45
C LYS A 540 6.52 -12.84 -2.81
N PHE A 541 7.57 -13.53 -3.26
CA PHE A 541 7.50 -14.92 -3.67
C PHE A 541 8.38 -15.79 -2.78
N LEU A 542 7.88 -16.97 -2.41
CA LEU A 542 8.65 -17.89 -1.56
C LEU A 542 9.92 -18.34 -2.30
N PRO A 543 11.12 -18.28 -1.68
CA PRO A 543 12.35 -18.75 -2.31
C PRO A 543 12.22 -20.21 -2.77
N GLY A 544 12.57 -20.49 -4.03
CA GLY A 544 12.45 -21.81 -4.66
C GLY A 544 11.07 -22.13 -5.28
N SER A 545 10.11 -21.21 -5.20
CA SER A 545 8.87 -21.31 -5.99
C SER A 545 9.14 -21.05 -7.48
N LYS A 546 8.29 -21.58 -8.36
CA LYS A 546 8.39 -21.36 -9.82
C LYS A 546 8.30 -19.88 -10.18
N GLU A 547 7.46 -19.15 -9.44
CA GLU A 547 7.26 -17.71 -9.58
C GLU A 547 8.53 -16.94 -9.19
N HIS A 548 9.18 -17.31 -8.08
CA HIS A 548 10.43 -16.70 -7.66
C HIS A 548 11.55 -16.92 -8.69
N GLU A 549 11.68 -18.14 -9.23
CA GLU A 549 12.67 -18.47 -10.26
C GLU A 549 12.46 -17.67 -11.54
N HIS A 550 11.20 -17.56 -12.00
CA HIS A 550 10.84 -16.77 -13.18
C HIS A 550 11.16 -15.28 -13.01
N ILE A 551 10.75 -14.68 -11.88
CA ILE A 551 11.04 -13.26 -11.60
C ILE A 551 12.55 -13.02 -11.42
N SER A 552 13.28 -13.98 -10.83
CA SER A 552 14.74 -13.91 -10.72
C SER A 552 15.44 -13.91 -12.08
N LYS A 553 14.91 -14.65 -13.05
CA LYS A 553 15.40 -14.62 -14.42
C LYS A 553 15.21 -13.24 -15.08
N ILE A 554 14.03 -12.63 -14.92
CA ILE A 554 13.75 -11.27 -15.42
C ILE A 554 14.69 -10.25 -14.76
N LYS A 555 14.95 -10.40 -13.46
CA LYS A 555 15.93 -9.57 -12.74
C LYS A 555 17.31 -9.69 -13.35
N HIS A 556 17.78 -10.91 -13.61
CA HIS A 556 19.08 -11.13 -14.23
C HIS A 556 19.16 -10.47 -15.61
N ASP A 557 18.14 -10.65 -16.45
CA ASP A 557 18.07 -10.03 -17.78
C ASP A 557 18.08 -8.49 -17.69
N PHE A 558 17.38 -7.92 -16.69
CA PHE A 558 17.41 -6.49 -16.40
C PHE A 558 18.81 -6.01 -15.97
N GLU A 559 19.50 -6.74 -15.08
CA GLU A 559 20.85 -6.39 -14.64
C GLU A 559 21.89 -6.50 -15.76
N VAL A 560 21.68 -7.38 -16.74
CA VAL A 560 22.53 -7.43 -17.96
C VAL A 560 22.32 -6.19 -18.82
N LEU A 561 21.07 -5.72 -18.97
CA LEU A 561 20.74 -4.51 -19.73
C LEU A 561 21.19 -3.23 -19.03
N CYS A 562 21.06 -3.20 -17.71
CA CYS A 562 21.36 -2.07 -16.83
C CYS A 562 22.32 -2.55 -15.73
N PRO A 563 23.62 -2.75 -16.04
CA PRO A 563 24.58 -3.23 -15.07
C PRO A 563 24.56 -2.34 -13.84
N ALA A 564 24.42 -2.97 -12.67
CA ALA A 564 24.50 -2.27 -11.40
C ALA A 564 25.77 -1.43 -11.41
N ALA A 565 25.65 -0.14 -11.10
CA ALA A 565 26.83 0.68 -10.89
C ALA A 565 27.71 -0.08 -9.88
N ASP A 566 28.98 -0.31 -10.21
CA ASP A 566 29.95 -0.86 -9.27
C ASP A 566 29.73 -0.10 -7.97
N VAL A 567 29.21 -0.80 -6.96
CA VAL A 567 28.91 -0.22 -5.68
C VAL A 567 30.26 0.20 -5.14
N ALA A 568 30.60 1.48 -5.33
CA ALA A 568 31.79 2.05 -4.75
C ALA A 568 31.74 1.65 -3.27
N PRO A 569 32.78 0.98 -2.74
CA PRO A 569 32.75 0.42 -1.40
C PRO A 569 32.23 1.47 -0.43
N PRO A 570 31.32 1.10 0.49
CA PRO A 570 30.55 2.06 1.29
C PRO A 570 31.50 3.11 1.85
N ALA A 571 31.36 4.33 1.34
CA ALA A 571 32.22 5.42 1.71
C ALA A 571 32.11 5.59 3.23
N ALA A 572 33.23 5.32 3.93
CA ALA A 572 33.36 5.68 5.33
C ALA A 572 32.94 7.14 5.49
N SER A 573 32.09 7.38 6.48
CA SER A 573 31.48 8.67 6.80
C SER A 573 32.42 9.86 6.63
N SER A 574 31.92 10.87 5.90
CA SER A 574 32.40 12.25 5.81
C SER A 574 33.86 12.47 5.38
N ALA A 575 34.09 12.47 4.07
CA ALA A 575 35.14 13.28 3.45
C ALA A 575 34.58 13.96 2.19
N ASN A 576 34.98 15.22 1.99
CA ASN A 576 34.55 16.17 0.95
C ASN A 576 34.36 15.57 -0.46
N PRO A 577 33.49 16.16 -1.31
CA PRO A 577 33.35 15.73 -2.70
C PRO A 577 34.71 15.81 -3.41
N ALA A 578 35.19 14.65 -3.86
CA ALA A 578 36.42 14.53 -4.60
C ALA A 578 36.29 15.28 -5.93
N ARG A 579 37.15 16.28 -6.09
CA ARG A 579 37.49 16.94 -7.35
C ARG A 579 37.84 15.88 -8.39
N ALA A 580 37.30 15.97 -9.60
CA ALA A 580 37.76 15.16 -10.73
C ALA A 580 39.25 15.49 -10.99
N GLN A 581 40.14 14.69 -10.42
CA GLN A 581 41.54 14.63 -10.82
C GLN A 581 41.67 13.51 -11.84
N GLY A 582 41.26 13.80 -13.08
CA GLY A 582 41.71 13.01 -14.22
C GLY A 582 43.16 13.40 -14.51
N SER A 583 44.12 12.67 -13.96
CA SER A 583 45.45 12.64 -14.55
C SER A 583 45.31 11.97 -15.93
N PRO A 584 45.88 12.52 -17.01
CA PRO A 584 45.89 11.82 -18.29
C PRO A 584 46.48 10.44 -18.07
N ASP A 585 45.74 9.40 -18.47
CA ASP A 585 46.22 8.04 -18.40
C ASP A 585 47.32 7.87 -19.45
N PHE A 586 48.58 8.02 -19.04
CA PHE A 586 49.76 7.79 -19.87
C PHE A 586 50.10 6.30 -19.89
N SER A 587 49.10 5.44 -20.05
CA SER A 587 49.29 4.01 -20.19
C SER A 587 48.61 3.50 -21.47
N VAL A 588 49.13 2.41 -22.00
CA VAL A 588 48.54 1.66 -23.11
C VAL A 588 47.73 0.51 -22.51
N ASP A 589 46.60 0.18 -23.14
CA ASP A 589 45.67 -0.90 -22.74
C ASP A 589 45.08 -0.78 -21.32
N GLY A 590 44.78 0.45 -20.86
CA GLY A 590 44.07 0.70 -19.61
C GLY A 590 44.87 0.34 -18.36
N GLY A 591 46.13 0.77 -18.29
CA GLY A 591 47.01 0.62 -17.13
C GLY A 591 48.02 -0.52 -17.22
N LYS A 592 48.04 -1.30 -18.31
CA LYS A 592 48.89 -2.50 -18.41
C LYS A 592 50.35 -2.18 -18.72
N GLN A 593 50.62 -1.09 -19.44
CA GLN A 593 52.00 -0.67 -19.77
C GLN A 593 52.10 0.86 -19.78
N PRO A 594 53.18 1.47 -19.24
CA PRO A 594 53.39 2.90 -19.35
C PRO A 594 53.61 3.31 -20.82
N LEU A 595 53.11 4.49 -21.22
CA LEU A 595 53.24 5.06 -22.55
C LEU A 595 54.74 5.27 -22.85
N ASP A 596 55.24 4.57 -23.87
CA ASP A 596 56.63 4.71 -24.31
C ASP A 596 56.83 6.07 -24.99
N VAL A 597 57.36 7.02 -24.24
CA VAL A 597 57.67 8.39 -24.71
C VAL A 597 58.80 8.44 -25.75
N THR A 598 59.48 7.33 -26.02
CA THR A 598 60.50 7.22 -27.08
C THR A 598 59.92 6.74 -28.41
N ARG A 599 58.65 6.31 -28.42
CA ARG A 599 57.96 5.88 -29.63
C ARG A 599 57.71 7.08 -30.55
N LEU A 600 58.37 7.09 -31.70
CA LEU A 600 58.02 7.96 -32.81
C LEU A 600 56.63 7.58 -33.32
N LEU A 601 55.64 8.41 -33.02
CA LEU A 601 54.31 8.32 -33.61
C LEU A 601 54.38 9.00 -34.99
N ASP A 602 54.34 8.21 -36.05
CA ASP A 602 54.04 8.73 -37.38
C ASP A 602 52.59 9.21 -37.38
N LEU A 603 52.41 10.50 -37.12
CA LEU A 603 51.14 11.17 -37.32
C LEU A 603 50.86 11.16 -38.82
N GLN A 604 49.84 10.42 -39.23
CA GLN A 604 49.38 10.45 -40.61
C GLN A 604 49.03 11.90 -40.98
N MET A 605 49.80 12.49 -41.89
CA MET A 605 49.48 13.78 -42.46
C MET A 605 48.25 13.62 -43.36
N ILE A 606 47.11 14.09 -42.88
CA ILE A 606 45.89 14.20 -43.66
C ILE A 606 45.94 15.54 -44.40
N ALA A 607 45.74 15.53 -45.71
CA ALA A 607 45.72 16.76 -46.49
C ALA A 607 44.49 17.59 -46.11
N ASN A 608 44.60 18.92 -46.14
CA ASN A 608 43.48 19.80 -45.79
C ASN A 608 42.24 19.54 -46.67
N ASP A 609 42.46 19.00 -47.87
CA ASP A 609 41.44 18.64 -48.86
C ASP A 609 40.68 17.34 -48.52
N ASP A 610 41.14 16.55 -47.55
CA ASP A 610 40.46 15.33 -47.10
C ASP A 610 39.33 15.63 -46.10
N PHE A 611 39.23 16.87 -45.60
CA PHE A 611 38.13 17.34 -44.75
C PHE A 611 36.92 17.79 -45.60
N ASN A 612 36.36 16.88 -46.39
CA ASN A 612 35.25 17.17 -47.32
C ASN A 612 33.84 17.02 -46.73
N GLU A 613 33.67 16.87 -45.42
CA GLU A 613 32.31 16.85 -44.85
C GLU A 613 31.71 18.27 -44.87
N PRO A 614 30.68 18.54 -45.70
CA PRO A 614 30.05 19.84 -45.72
C PRO A 614 29.38 20.08 -44.37
N ARG A 615 29.71 21.20 -43.74
CA ARG A 615 29.04 21.67 -42.52
C ARG A 615 27.53 21.72 -42.79
N PRO A 616 26.68 21.05 -41.99
CA PRO A 616 25.24 21.19 -42.15
C PRO A 616 24.87 22.64 -41.80
N TYR A 617 24.37 23.36 -42.80
CA TYR A 617 23.77 24.68 -42.61
C TYR A 617 22.51 24.51 -41.78
N THR A 618 22.48 25.10 -40.58
CA THR A 618 21.28 25.26 -39.76
C THR A 618 20.58 26.55 -40.16
N SER A 619 19.35 26.42 -40.66
CA SER A 619 18.34 27.47 -40.80
C SER A 619 17.87 27.99 -39.45
#